data_AF-A0A949XJL6-F1
#
_entry.id   AF-A0A949XJL6-F1
#
_cell.length_a   1.000
_cell.length_b   1.000
_cell.length_c   1.000
_cell.angle_alpha   90.00
_cell.angle_beta   90.00
_cell.angle_gamma   90.00
#
_symmetry.space_group_name_H-M   'P 1'
#
loop_
_entity.id
_entity.type
_entity.pdbx_description
1 polymer ?
#
loop_
_entity_poly.entity_id
_entity_poly.type
_entity_poly.pdbx_seq_one_letter_code
_entity_poly.pdbx_strand_id
1 'polypeptide(L)' 'RSALNANPSRHVPANDDTPEPSFTLVTRKPVTPGDDECARNPRARSAKLRVAERTHAQPFPVKENAA' A
#
# COMPACT_ATOMS: atom_id res chain seq x y z
N ARG A 1 6.39 0.92 3.74
CA ARG A 1 5.95 0.38 2.42
C ARG A 1 5.41 -1.02 2.64
N SER A 2 4.34 -1.44 1.98
CA SER A 2 3.88 -2.83 2.01
C SER A 2 4.65 -3.65 0.98
N ALA A 3 5.29 -4.75 1.39
CA ALA A 3 6.18 -5.50 0.51
C ALA A 3 5.39 -6.32 -0.53
N LEU A 4 5.41 -5.85 -1.77
CA LEU A 4 5.47 -6.74 -2.91
C LEU A 4 6.91 -6.57 -3.42
N ASN A 5 7.69 -7.65 -3.46
CA ASN A 5 9.06 -7.64 -3.96
C ASN A 5 9.04 -7.24 -5.43
N ALA A 6 9.14 -5.93 -5.69
CA ALA A 6 9.24 -5.39 -7.02
C ALA A 6 10.69 -5.52 -7.43
N ASN A 7 11.02 -6.49 -8.30
CA ASN A 7 12.32 -6.52 -8.92
C ASN A 7 12.43 -5.30 -9.86
N PRO A 8 13.27 -4.29 -9.55
CA PRO A 8 13.32 -3.06 -10.33
C PRO A 8 13.93 -3.26 -11.73
N SER A 9 14.61 -4.38 -11.99
CA SER A 9 15.24 -4.68 -13.28
C SER A 9 15.03 -6.14 -13.70
N ARG A 10 14.75 -6.36 -14.98
CA ARG A 10 14.63 -7.72 -15.55
C ARG A 10 15.99 -8.44 -15.65
N HIS A 11 17.08 -7.68 -15.74
CA HIS A 11 18.42 -8.20 -16.06
C HIS A 11 19.38 -8.20 -14.87
N VAL A 12 18.99 -7.56 -13.76
CA VAL A 12 19.76 -7.58 -12.52
C VAL A 12 19.11 -8.59 -11.58
N PRO A 13 19.87 -9.49 -10.93
CA PRO A 13 19.32 -10.38 -9.92
C PRO A 13 18.66 -9.56 -8.81
N ALA A 14 17.58 -10.10 -8.23
CA ALA A 14 16.90 -9.44 -7.12
C ALA A 14 17.85 -9.35 -5.91
N ASN A 15 17.91 -8.17 -5.29
CA ASN A 15 18.55 -8.04 -3.98
C ASN A 15 17.52 -8.40 -2.90
N ASP A 16 17.87 -9.37 -2.06
CA ASP A 16 17.03 -9.82 -0.94
C ASP A 16 17.19 -8.94 0.31
N ASP A 17 18.13 -7.98 0.30
CA ASP A 17 18.41 -7.03 1.40
C ASP A 17 17.35 -5.91 1.53
N THR A 18 16.07 -6.26 1.42
CA THR A 18 14.98 -5.35 1.73
C THR A 18 14.54 -5.52 3.18
N PRO A 19 14.49 -4.44 3.98
CA PRO A 19 13.98 -4.52 5.35
C PRO A 19 12.52 -4.97 5.36
N GLU A 20 12.17 -5.77 6.37
CA GLU A 20 10.81 -6.27 6.52
C GLU A 20 9.78 -5.12 6.53
N PRO A 21 8.66 -5.27 5.80
CA PRO A 21 7.67 -4.22 5.70
C PRO A 21 6.93 -4.03 7.03
N SER A 22 6.86 -2.81 7.55
CA SER A 22 6.08 -2.50 8.76
C SER A 22 4.56 -2.69 8.62
N PHE A 23 4.06 -2.93 7.40
CA PHE A 23 2.65 -3.13 7.11
C PHE A 23 2.44 -4.16 6.00
N THR A 24 1.41 -5.00 6.14
CA THR A 24 0.88 -5.89 5.10
C THR A 24 -0.42 -5.32 4.51
N LEU A 25 -0.61 -5.43 3.20
CA LEU A 25 -1.86 -4.98 2.59
C LEU A 25 -2.96 -5.99 2.87
N VAL A 26 -4.06 -5.53 3.48
CA VAL A 26 -5.27 -6.36 3.66
C VAL A 26 -5.96 -6.56 2.31
N THR A 27 -6.00 -5.52 1.48
CA THR A 27 -6.57 -5.55 0.14
C THR A 27 -5.55 -5.10 -0.91
N ARG A 28 -5.35 -5.91 -1.95
CA ARG A 28 -4.42 -5.59 -3.04
C ARG A 28 -4.91 -4.46 -3.95
N LYS A 29 -6.22 -4.39 -4.17
CA LYS A 29 -6.89 -3.30 -4.88
C LYS A 29 -7.70 -2.48 -3.87
N PRO A 30 -7.88 -1.16 -4.08
CA PRO A 30 -8.77 -0.38 -3.23
C PRO A 30 -10.18 -0.94 -3.24
N VAL A 31 -10.86 -0.86 -2.09
CA VAL A 31 -12.30 -1.14 -2.02
C VAL A 31 -13.05 0.10 -2.52
N THR A 32 -13.94 -0.13 -3.48
CA THR A 32 -14.81 0.90 -4.07
C THR A 32 -16.21 0.78 -3.49
N PRO A 33 -16.98 1.87 -3.45
CA PRO A 33 -18.40 1.80 -3.07
C PRO A 33 -19.19 0.92 -4.04
N GLY A 34 -20.30 0.36 -3.55
CA GLY A 34 -21.28 -0.33 -4.39
C GLY A 34 -22.23 0.64 -5.11
N ASP A 35 -23.03 0.11 -6.04
CA ASP A 35 -23.95 0.92 -6.85
C ASP A 35 -25.04 1.59 -5.99
N ASP A 36 -25.61 0.87 -5.02
CA ASP A 36 -26.62 1.40 -4.09
C ASP A 36 -26.08 2.56 -3.23
N GLU A 37 -24.81 2.48 -2.84
CA GLU A 37 -24.16 3.55 -2.09
C GLU A 37 -23.92 4.76 -2.99
N CYS A 38 -23.47 4.54 -4.23
CA CYS A 38 -23.29 5.61 -5.22
C CYS A 38 -24.61 6.31 -5.57
N ALA A 39 -25.73 5.58 -5.61
CA ALA A 39 -27.06 6.13 -5.85
C ALA A 39 -27.54 7.00 -4.69
N ARG A 40 -27.37 6.54 -3.44
CA ARG A 40 -27.75 7.30 -2.23
C ARG A 40 -26.79 8.44 -1.91
N ASN A 41 -25.51 8.31 -2.24
CA ASN A 41 -24.47 9.29 -1.97
C ASN A 41 -23.57 9.48 -3.21
N PRO A 42 -23.91 10.42 -4.12
CA PRO A 42 -23.12 10.67 -5.33
C PRO A 42 -21.65 11.04 -5.07
N ARG A 43 -21.34 11.65 -3.91
CA ARG A 43 -19.96 11.97 -3.50
C ARG A 43 -19.11 10.72 -3.29
N ALA A 44 -19.73 9.57 -2.98
CA ALA A 44 -19.02 8.33 -2.74
C ALA A 44 -18.37 7.76 -4.01
N ARG A 45 -18.89 8.05 -5.22
CA ARG A 45 -18.50 7.40 -6.48
C ARG A 45 -16.98 7.35 -6.76
N SER A 46 -16.22 8.32 -6.26
CA SER A 46 -14.77 8.39 -6.44
C SER A 46 -13.95 7.93 -5.23
N ALA A 47 -14.59 7.54 -4.13
CA ALA A 47 -13.94 7.07 -2.92
C ALA A 47 -13.17 5.76 -3.16
N LYS A 48 -11.98 5.67 -2.56
CA LYS A 48 -11.10 4.49 -2.64
C LYS A 48 -10.58 4.18 -1.24
N LEU A 49 -11.14 3.17 -0.60
CA LEU A 49 -10.67 2.71 0.71
C LEU A 49 -9.44 1.80 0.52
N ARG A 50 -8.37 2.06 1.27
CA ARG A 50 -7.18 1.22 1.34
C ARG A 50 -6.90 0.90 2.80
N VAL A 51 -6.57 -0.35 3.07
CA VAL A 51 -6.33 -0.84 4.44
C VAL A 51 -5.03 -1.64 4.46
N ALA A 52 -4.24 -1.42 5.50
CA ALA A 52 -3.04 -2.18 5.78
C ALA A 52 -3.00 -2.55 7.27
N GLU A 53 -2.51 -3.73 7.57
CA GLU A 53 -2.31 -4.23 8.93
C GLU A 53 -0.85 -3.99 9.34
N ARG A 54 -0.63 -3.60 10.60
CA ARG A 54 0.72 -3.35 11.12
C ARG A 54 1.38 -4.66 11.50
N THR A 55 2.62 -4.85 11.06
CA THR A 55 3.42 -6.03 11.41
C THR A 55 4.26 -5.80 12.66
N HIS A 56 4.92 -6.84 13.14
CA HIS A 56 5.93 -6.74 14.21
C HIS A 56 7.24 -6.04 13.78
N ALA A 57 7.49 -5.91 12.48
CA ALA A 57 8.66 -5.21 11.96
C ALA A 57 8.67 -3.72 12.39
N GLN A 58 9.89 -3.19 12.58
CA GLN A 58 10.09 -1.81 13.00
C GLN A 58 9.58 -0.80 11.96
N PRO A 59 9.14 0.40 12.37
CA PRO A 59 8.83 1.48 11.44
C PRO A 59 10.04 1.85 10.57
N PHE A 60 9.80 2.17 9.30
CA PHE A 60 10.84 2.73 8.45
C PHE A 60 11.34 4.08 9.01
N PRO A 61 12.65 4.36 8.93
CA PRO A 61 13.20 5.64 9.37
C PRO A 61 12.58 6.78 8.56
N VAL A 62 12.23 7.87 9.24
CA VAL A 62 11.72 9.08 8.60
C VAL A 62 12.86 9.69 7.80
N LYS A 63 12.65 9.89 6.49
CA LYS A 63 13.59 10.66 5.67
C LYS A 63 13.38 12.13 5.98
N GLU A 64 14.37 12.77 6.59
CA GLU A 64 14.37 14.21 6.77
C GLU A 64 14.54 14.86 5.38
N ASN A 65 13.60 15.72 4.99
CA ASN A 65 13.73 16.44 3.72
C ASN A 65 14.74 17.56 3.94
N ALA A 66 15.91 17.47 3.31
CA ALA A 66 16.80 18.63 3.19
C ALA A 66 16.05 19.71 2.39
N ALA A 67 15.84 20.86 3.02
CA ALA A 67 15.17 22.03 2.46
C ALA A 67 15.99 22.68 1.33
#